data_AF-A0A5S9PYK3-F1
#
_entry.id   AF-A0A5S9PYK3-F1
#
_cell.length_a   1.000
_cell.length_b   1.000
_cell.length_c   1.000
_cell.angle_alpha   90.00
_cell.angle_beta   90.00
_cell.angle_gamma   90.00
#
_symmetry.space_group_name_H-M   'P 1'
#
loop_
_entity.id
_entity.type
_entity.pdbx_description
1 polymer ?
#
loop_
_entity_poly.entity_id
_entity_poly.type
_entity_poly.pdbx_seq_one_letter_code
_entity_poly.pdbx_strand_id
1 'polypeptide(L)'
;MIFLRNRKQLEALECQPVNDNYHERIHYLANHDAPLDYLIAGELAQLQTFGIPSICKILRRTGQYEHHGTKRLDDTRAILIEIMRDSVHSERGVHMVKHLNWIHSHYDISNDDYLYTLALFIFEPDRWMQAFGYRPLSDDERQAAYLSFRDLGEAMHIKNIPGSYDAFKSWYVDYRQNHLVFHPDNAIVASGLIEGMKPMLPKLVRPFVHSIMCVLINDAALLNALGIKPPSRQTQVVVRSAMAVRRMLLKVFNPWQSKAFENGKIASHYPTYPDGYESHCLGPDKVVRRAPLGSGCPYRQV
;
A
#
# COMPACT_ATOMS: atom_id res chain seq x y z
N MET A 1 -16.53 21.86 5.30
CA MET A 1 -17.76 21.84 4.49
C MET A 1 -18.14 20.38 4.30
N ILE A 2 -19.37 20.00 4.65
CA ILE A 2 -19.86 18.63 4.50
C ILE A 2 -20.33 18.50 3.04
N PHE A 3 -19.69 17.64 2.26
CA PHE A 3 -20.08 17.39 0.88
C PHE A 3 -20.88 16.09 0.80
N LEU A 4 -22.04 16.14 0.16
CA LEU A 4 -22.80 14.94 -0.19
C LEU A 4 -22.02 14.16 -1.24
N ARG A 5 -21.91 12.85 -1.05
CA ARG A 5 -21.29 11.95 -2.02
C ARG A 5 -22.14 11.94 -3.29
N ASN A 6 -21.48 12.08 -4.44
CA ASN A 6 -22.08 11.79 -5.74
C ASN A 6 -21.06 11.05 -6.60
N ARG A 7 -21.55 10.29 -7.59
CA ARG A 7 -20.73 9.45 -8.45
C ARG A 7 -20.52 10.01 -9.86
N LYS A 8 -20.97 11.24 -10.16
CA LYS A 8 -20.99 11.77 -11.54
C LYS A 8 -19.64 11.70 -12.26
N GLN A 9 -18.56 12.05 -11.57
CA GLN A 9 -17.20 12.01 -12.14
C GLN A 9 -16.73 10.57 -12.35
N LEU A 10 -16.98 9.67 -11.39
CA LEU A 10 -16.65 8.26 -11.52
C LEU A 10 -17.46 7.61 -12.66
N GLU A 11 -18.76 7.90 -12.75
CA GLU A 11 -19.64 7.45 -13.83
C GLU A 11 -19.13 7.93 -15.20
N ALA A 12 -18.65 9.18 -15.31
CA ALA A 12 -18.06 9.69 -16.54
C ALA A 12 -16.77 8.97 -16.94
N LEU A 13 -15.95 8.53 -15.98
CA LEU A 13 -14.79 7.68 -16.24
C LEU A 13 -15.20 6.25 -16.64
N GLU A 14 -16.24 5.71 -15.98
CA GLU A 14 -16.82 4.38 -16.25
C GLU A 14 -17.46 4.29 -17.64
N CYS A 15 -17.91 5.41 -18.24
CA CYS A 15 -18.47 5.42 -19.60
C CYS A 15 -17.44 5.16 -20.72
N GLN A 16 -16.14 5.28 -20.44
CA GLN A 16 -15.08 5.00 -21.42
C GLN A 16 -14.61 3.54 -21.26
N PRO A 17 -13.99 2.92 -22.28
CA PRO A 17 -13.36 1.61 -22.09
C PRO A 17 -12.28 1.65 -21.01
N VAL A 18 -12.23 0.66 -20.13
CA VAL A 18 -11.26 0.62 -19.00
C VAL A 18 -9.81 0.72 -19.47
N ASN A 19 -9.47 0.15 -20.63
CA ASN A 19 -8.11 0.19 -21.19
C ASN A 19 -7.66 1.60 -21.58
N ASP A 20 -8.59 2.54 -21.75
CA ASP A 20 -8.28 3.89 -22.22
C ASP A 20 -8.02 4.84 -21.05
N ASN A 21 -8.50 4.52 -19.84
CA ASN A 21 -8.44 5.44 -18.69
C ASN A 21 -8.25 4.77 -17.31
N TYR A 22 -7.65 3.57 -17.27
CA TYR A 22 -7.45 2.83 -16.03
C TYR A 22 -6.59 3.59 -15.00
N HIS A 23 -5.56 4.31 -15.45
CA HIS A 23 -4.74 5.16 -14.57
C HIS A 23 -5.57 6.28 -13.93
N GLU A 24 -6.39 7.01 -14.70
CA GLU A 24 -7.25 8.07 -14.16
C GLU A 24 -8.31 7.51 -13.21
N ARG A 25 -8.85 6.31 -13.48
CA ARG A 25 -9.80 5.64 -12.59
C ARG A 25 -9.15 5.34 -11.24
N ILE A 26 -7.99 4.69 -11.22
CA ILE A 26 -7.31 4.37 -9.96
C ILE A 26 -6.91 5.64 -9.21
N HIS A 27 -6.40 6.65 -9.93
CA HIS A 27 -6.09 7.95 -9.34
C HIS A 27 -7.33 8.58 -8.71
N TYR A 28 -8.48 8.57 -9.40
CA TYR A 28 -9.74 9.09 -8.86
C TYR A 28 -10.19 8.33 -7.60
N LEU A 29 -10.11 7.00 -7.62
CA LEU A 29 -10.50 6.18 -6.47
C LEU A 29 -9.64 6.50 -5.24
N ALA A 30 -8.33 6.64 -5.44
CA ALA A 30 -7.35 6.92 -4.39
C ALA A 30 -7.36 8.39 -3.90
N ASN A 31 -7.85 9.35 -4.69
CA ASN A 31 -7.85 10.77 -4.32
C ASN A 31 -9.23 11.35 -3.98
N HIS A 32 -10.30 10.80 -4.52
CA HIS A 32 -11.64 11.37 -4.41
C HIS A 32 -12.69 10.39 -3.91
N ASP A 33 -12.68 9.13 -4.35
CA ASP A 33 -13.76 8.20 -4.01
C ASP A 33 -13.60 7.59 -2.61
N ALA A 34 -12.47 6.94 -2.34
CA ALA A 34 -12.22 6.21 -1.10
C ALA A 34 -10.76 6.37 -0.60
N PRO A 35 -10.23 7.61 -0.50
CA PRO A 35 -8.80 7.84 -0.27
C PRO A 35 -8.24 7.24 1.03
N LEU A 36 -8.97 7.35 2.14
CA LEU A 36 -8.54 6.74 3.40
C LEU A 36 -8.55 5.21 3.34
N ASP A 37 -9.46 4.62 2.56
CA ASP A 37 -9.54 3.17 2.40
C ASP A 37 -8.33 2.66 1.61
N TYR A 38 -7.97 3.33 0.50
CA TYR A 38 -6.75 3.01 -0.26
C TYR A 38 -5.48 3.22 0.56
N LEU A 39 -5.39 4.32 1.33
CA LEU A 39 -4.24 4.56 2.22
C LEU A 39 -4.10 3.44 3.26
N ILE A 40 -5.17 3.14 4.01
CA ILE A 40 -5.09 2.14 5.08
C ILE A 40 -4.85 0.73 4.50
N ALA A 41 -5.52 0.38 3.39
CA ALA A 41 -5.31 -0.89 2.72
C ALA A 41 -3.86 -1.06 2.26
N GLY A 42 -3.27 -0.01 1.66
CA GLY A 42 -1.87 -0.02 1.21
C GLY A 42 -0.87 -0.16 2.36
N GLU A 43 -1.08 0.52 3.48
CA GLU A 43 -0.19 0.40 4.66
C GLU A 43 -0.29 -1.01 5.29
N LEU A 44 -1.51 -1.56 5.40
CA LEU A 44 -1.72 -2.89 5.96
C LEU A 44 -1.29 -4.02 5.02
N ALA A 45 -1.33 -3.81 3.70
CA ALA A 45 -0.90 -4.78 2.70
C ALA A 45 0.53 -5.24 2.94
N GLN A 46 1.42 -4.36 3.42
CA GLN A 46 2.82 -4.70 3.72
C GLN A 46 2.94 -5.85 4.72
N LEU A 47 2.02 -5.99 5.68
CA LEU A 47 2.04 -7.07 6.66
C LEU A 47 1.92 -8.46 6.02
N GLN A 48 1.23 -8.58 4.88
CA GLN A 48 1.10 -9.85 4.15
C GLN A 48 2.49 -10.39 3.74
N THR A 49 3.40 -9.51 3.34
CA THR A 49 4.78 -9.90 2.98
C THR A 49 5.56 -10.46 4.18
N PHE A 50 5.22 -10.06 5.41
CA PHE A 50 5.93 -10.53 6.60
C PHE A 50 5.53 -11.96 6.97
N GLY A 51 4.37 -12.44 6.49
CA GLY A 51 3.96 -13.83 6.62
C GLY A 51 4.63 -14.78 5.62
N ILE A 52 5.42 -14.26 4.67
CA ILE A 52 6.17 -15.04 3.68
C ILE A 52 7.64 -15.10 4.12
N PRO A 53 8.18 -16.26 4.55
CA PRO A 53 9.51 -16.32 5.15
C PRO A 53 10.67 -15.87 4.26
N SER A 54 10.59 -16.09 2.94
CA SER A 54 11.61 -15.59 1.98
C SER A 54 11.73 -14.07 2.04
N ILE A 55 10.60 -13.36 2.04
CA ILE A 55 10.55 -11.90 2.13
C ILE A 55 10.90 -11.43 3.55
N CYS A 56 10.28 -12.04 4.58
CA CYS A 56 10.46 -11.63 5.96
C CYS A 56 11.93 -11.68 6.41
N LYS A 57 12.68 -12.72 6.02
CA LYS A 57 14.11 -12.84 6.36
C LYS A 57 14.93 -11.70 5.78
N ILE A 58 14.61 -11.23 4.58
CA ILE A 58 15.27 -10.05 3.98
C ILE A 58 14.98 -8.82 4.84
N LEU A 59 13.69 -8.58 5.14
CA LEU A 59 13.25 -7.43 5.94
C LEU A 59 13.93 -7.43 7.32
N ARG A 60 13.93 -8.58 8.00
CA ARG A 60 14.61 -8.79 9.28
C ARG A 60 16.10 -8.50 9.19
N ARG A 61 16.79 -9.05 8.18
CA ARG A 61 18.23 -8.80 7.95
C ARG A 61 18.52 -7.33 7.69
N THR A 62 17.60 -6.60 7.04
CA THR A 62 17.80 -5.17 6.79
C THR A 62 17.62 -4.30 8.03
N GLY A 63 16.82 -4.76 9.01
CA GLY A 63 16.46 -4.05 10.23
C GLY A 63 15.69 -2.74 10.04
N GLN A 64 15.16 -2.47 8.82
CA GLN A 64 14.58 -1.16 8.52
C GLN A 64 13.27 -0.92 9.27
N TYR A 65 12.44 -1.93 9.50
CA TYR A 65 11.19 -1.74 10.26
C TYR A 65 11.47 -1.52 11.75
N GLU A 66 12.46 -2.23 12.30
CA GLU A 66 12.81 -2.19 13.72
C GLU A 66 13.54 -0.91 14.11
N HIS A 67 14.40 -0.38 13.22
CA HIS A 67 15.24 0.78 13.52
C HIS A 67 14.77 2.07 12.84
N HIS A 68 14.05 1.96 11.73
CA HIS A 68 13.66 3.10 10.87
C HIS A 68 12.22 2.95 10.36
N GLY A 69 11.33 2.31 11.13
CA GLY A 69 9.99 1.91 10.67
C GLY A 69 9.16 3.05 10.07
N THR A 70 9.14 4.22 10.71
CA THR A 70 8.42 5.40 10.19
C THR A 70 8.98 5.85 8.83
N LYS A 71 10.31 5.93 8.68
CA LYS A 71 10.95 6.24 7.40
C LYS A 71 10.63 5.20 6.34
N ARG A 72 10.66 3.91 6.69
CA ARG A 72 10.35 2.82 5.75
C ARG A 72 8.93 2.94 5.19
N LEU A 73 7.96 3.31 6.03
CA LEU A 73 6.56 3.54 5.63
C LEU A 73 6.44 4.79 4.76
N ASP A 74 7.00 5.90 5.22
CA ASP A 74 7.04 7.17 4.47
C ASP A 74 7.66 7.01 3.08
N ASP A 75 8.80 6.32 2.99
CA ASP A 75 9.50 6.04 1.74
C ASP A 75 8.64 5.21 0.78
N THR A 76 7.99 4.14 1.28
CA THR A 76 7.13 3.28 0.45
C THR A 76 5.98 4.08 -0.15
N ARG A 77 5.30 4.84 0.71
CA ARG A 77 4.16 5.67 0.30
C ARG A 77 4.58 6.74 -0.70
N ALA A 78 5.68 7.44 -0.43
CA ALA A 78 6.22 8.47 -1.31
C ALA A 78 6.56 7.89 -2.68
N ILE A 79 7.36 6.81 -2.73
CA ILE A 79 7.75 6.15 -3.99
C ILE A 79 6.52 5.73 -4.80
N LEU A 80 5.52 5.09 -4.17
CA LEU A 80 4.32 4.65 -4.89
C LEU A 80 3.47 5.82 -5.40
N ILE A 81 3.33 6.90 -4.62
CA ILE A 81 2.61 8.09 -5.07
C ILE A 81 3.33 8.72 -6.27
N GLU A 82 4.65 8.87 -6.21
CA GLU A 82 5.44 9.44 -7.30
C GLU A 82 5.33 8.61 -8.59
N ILE A 83 5.32 7.27 -8.48
CA ILE A 83 5.13 6.37 -9.62
C ILE A 83 3.74 6.50 -10.24
N MET A 84 2.71 6.56 -9.40
CA MET A 84 1.32 6.38 -9.81
C MET A 84 0.56 7.69 -10.04
N ARG A 85 1.16 8.85 -9.75
CA ARG A 85 0.45 10.13 -9.76
C ARG A 85 -0.17 10.48 -11.11
N ASP A 86 0.64 10.36 -12.17
CA ASP A 86 0.20 10.66 -13.54
C ASP A 86 0.04 9.35 -14.32
N SER A 87 1.12 8.59 -14.45
CA SER A 87 1.16 7.20 -14.90
C SER A 87 2.57 6.65 -14.68
N VAL A 88 2.72 5.32 -14.68
CA VAL A 88 4.02 4.64 -14.62
C VAL A 88 4.94 5.09 -15.77
N HIS A 89 4.36 5.49 -16.90
CA HIS A 89 5.08 5.89 -18.11
C HIS A 89 5.34 7.39 -18.22
N SER A 90 4.84 8.21 -17.29
CA SER A 90 5.18 9.64 -17.25
C SER A 90 6.66 9.83 -16.92
N GLU A 91 7.21 11.01 -17.22
CA GLU A 91 8.62 11.32 -16.88
C GLU A 91 8.91 11.09 -15.39
N ARG A 92 7.99 11.54 -14.53
CA ARG A 92 8.03 11.34 -13.08
C ARG A 92 7.94 9.86 -12.70
N GLY A 93 7.00 9.13 -13.30
CA GLY A 93 6.80 7.71 -13.06
C GLY A 93 8.02 6.89 -13.44
N VAL A 94 8.54 7.09 -14.65
CA VAL A 94 9.74 6.43 -15.17
C VAL A 94 10.96 6.69 -14.29
N HIS A 95 11.15 7.95 -13.85
CA HIS A 95 12.24 8.30 -12.93
C HIS A 95 12.12 7.52 -11.62
N MET A 96 10.94 7.47 -11.01
CA MET A 96 10.77 6.82 -9.72
C MET A 96 10.80 5.29 -9.81
N VAL A 97 10.31 4.68 -10.89
CA VAL A 97 10.47 3.23 -11.14
C VAL A 97 11.95 2.86 -11.24
N LYS A 98 12.73 3.66 -11.98
CA LYS A 98 14.18 3.45 -12.10
C LYS A 98 14.88 3.53 -10.74
N HIS A 99 14.49 4.50 -9.91
CA HIS A 99 14.98 4.63 -8.53
C HIS A 99 14.60 3.42 -7.66
N LEU A 100 13.34 2.97 -7.72
CA LEU A 100 12.86 1.79 -7.02
C LEU A 100 13.62 0.52 -7.44
N ASN A 101 13.78 0.29 -8.75
CA ASN A 101 14.54 -0.84 -9.29
C ASN A 101 16.00 -0.84 -8.79
N TRP A 102 16.62 0.34 -8.71
CA TRP A 102 17.97 0.47 -8.17
C TRP A 102 18.03 0.17 -6.67
N ILE A 103 17.08 0.65 -5.85
CA ILE A 103 17.03 0.26 -4.43
C ILE A 103 16.90 -1.26 -4.30
N HIS A 104 15.99 -1.83 -5.08
CA HIS A 104 15.67 -3.25 -5.07
C HIS A 104 16.83 -4.15 -5.54
N SER A 105 17.69 -3.69 -6.46
CA SER A 105 18.84 -4.46 -6.94
C SER A 105 19.93 -4.72 -5.89
N HIS A 106 19.88 -4.03 -4.74
CA HIS A 106 20.78 -4.27 -3.61
C HIS A 106 20.37 -5.47 -2.75
N TYR A 107 19.26 -6.13 -3.09
CA TYR A 107 18.71 -7.25 -2.37
C TYR A 107 18.46 -8.42 -3.33
N ASP A 108 18.74 -9.62 -2.85
CA ASP A 108 18.40 -10.84 -3.55
C ASP A 108 16.93 -11.17 -3.28
N ILE A 109 16.05 -10.78 -4.21
CA ILE A 109 14.59 -10.96 -4.14
C ILE A 109 14.18 -11.83 -5.33
N SER A 110 13.44 -12.91 -5.06
CA SER A 110 12.96 -13.79 -6.12
C SER A 110 11.88 -13.11 -6.97
N ASN A 111 11.72 -13.54 -8.23
CA ASN A 111 10.65 -13.03 -9.08
C ASN A 111 9.26 -13.24 -8.46
N ASP A 112 9.04 -14.38 -7.82
CA ASP A 112 7.75 -14.72 -7.23
C ASP A 112 7.46 -13.86 -5.99
N ASP A 113 8.48 -13.51 -5.20
CA ASP A 113 8.32 -12.55 -4.09
C ASP A 113 8.00 -11.13 -4.58
N TYR A 114 8.59 -10.70 -5.71
CA TYR A 114 8.20 -9.45 -6.37
C TYR A 114 6.75 -9.50 -6.86
N LEU A 115 6.40 -10.57 -7.57
CA LEU A 115 5.07 -10.77 -8.14
C LEU A 115 4.00 -10.85 -7.06
N TYR A 116 4.30 -11.52 -5.94
CA TYR A 116 3.45 -11.55 -4.76
C TYR A 116 3.27 -10.17 -4.14
N THR A 117 4.36 -9.41 -3.97
CA THR A 117 4.29 -8.06 -3.41
C THR A 117 3.49 -7.11 -4.32
N LEU A 118 3.64 -7.23 -5.64
CA LEU A 118 2.86 -6.48 -6.62
C LEU A 118 1.36 -6.79 -6.50
N ALA A 119 1.01 -8.07 -6.39
CA ALA A 119 -0.37 -8.54 -6.26
C ALA A 119 -1.10 -7.90 -5.06
N LEU A 120 -0.39 -7.61 -3.98
CA LEU A 120 -0.96 -7.02 -2.77
C LEU A 120 -1.60 -5.64 -3.04
N PHE A 121 -1.01 -4.83 -3.92
CA PHE A 121 -1.55 -3.52 -4.24
C PHE A 121 -2.81 -3.57 -5.12
N ILE A 122 -3.12 -4.74 -5.70
CA ILE A 122 -4.37 -5.00 -6.43
C ILE A 122 -5.41 -5.58 -5.47
N PHE A 123 -5.07 -6.65 -4.76
CA PHE A 123 -6.05 -7.47 -4.05
C PHE A 123 -6.34 -7.02 -2.63
N GLU A 124 -5.40 -6.38 -1.92
CA GLU A 124 -5.68 -5.88 -0.57
C GLU A 124 -6.64 -4.70 -0.57
N PRO A 125 -6.56 -3.72 -1.49
CA PRO A 125 -7.62 -2.71 -1.63
C PRO A 125 -8.99 -3.30 -1.98
N ASP A 126 -9.09 -4.28 -2.88
CA ASP A 126 -10.38 -4.95 -3.18
C ASP A 126 -10.94 -5.65 -1.93
N ARG A 127 -10.12 -6.44 -1.23
CA ARG A 127 -10.51 -7.11 0.02
C ARG A 127 -10.93 -6.12 1.10
N TRP A 128 -10.21 -5.02 1.24
CA TRP A 128 -10.53 -3.94 2.17
C TRP A 128 -11.88 -3.32 1.83
N MET A 129 -12.10 -2.97 0.56
CA MET A 129 -13.33 -2.32 0.11
C MET A 129 -14.56 -3.22 0.30
N GLN A 130 -14.41 -4.53 0.12
CA GLN A 130 -15.47 -5.51 0.42
C GLN A 130 -15.82 -5.57 1.91
N ALA A 131 -14.82 -5.51 2.81
CA ALA A 131 -15.02 -5.67 4.25
C ALA A 131 -15.40 -4.36 4.96
N PHE A 132 -14.70 -3.27 4.64
CA PHE A 132 -14.73 -2.01 5.40
C PHE A 132 -15.05 -0.77 4.55
N GLY A 133 -14.89 -0.87 3.23
CA GLY A 133 -15.24 0.19 2.30
C GLY A 133 -16.73 0.53 2.33
N TYR A 134 -17.06 1.73 1.85
CA TYR A 134 -18.46 2.14 1.81
C TYR A 134 -19.28 1.28 0.82
N ARG A 135 -18.62 0.78 -0.24
CA ARG A 135 -19.10 -0.20 -1.22
C ARG A 135 -17.95 -1.12 -1.68
N PRO A 136 -18.25 -2.30 -2.26
CA PRO A 136 -17.27 -3.07 -3.03
C PRO A 136 -16.82 -2.33 -4.30
N LEU A 137 -15.65 -2.70 -4.81
CA LEU A 137 -15.19 -2.30 -6.14
C LEU A 137 -16.01 -2.99 -7.23
N SER A 138 -16.23 -2.30 -8.35
CA SER A 138 -16.80 -2.88 -9.57
C SER A 138 -15.75 -3.70 -10.32
N ASP A 139 -16.18 -4.51 -11.28
CA ASP A 139 -15.26 -5.31 -12.10
C ASP A 139 -14.34 -4.43 -12.95
N ASP A 140 -14.87 -3.31 -13.44
CA ASP A 140 -14.12 -2.29 -14.17
C ASP A 140 -13.04 -1.62 -13.30
N GLU A 141 -13.32 -1.37 -12.02
CA GLU A 141 -12.34 -0.81 -11.08
C GLU A 141 -11.26 -1.83 -10.72
N ARG A 142 -11.63 -3.11 -10.57
CA ARG A 142 -10.68 -4.22 -10.36
C ARG A 142 -9.77 -4.39 -11.56
N GLN A 143 -10.34 -4.34 -12.76
CA GLN A 143 -9.59 -4.41 -14.01
C GLN A 143 -8.65 -3.21 -14.16
N ALA A 144 -9.11 -2.00 -13.80
CA ALA A 144 -8.25 -0.82 -13.78
C ALA A 144 -7.06 -0.98 -12.84
N ALA A 145 -7.28 -1.53 -11.63
CA ALA A 145 -6.20 -1.80 -10.68
C ALA A 145 -5.20 -2.81 -11.25
N TYR A 146 -5.70 -3.91 -11.83
CA TYR A 146 -4.85 -4.90 -12.48
C TYR A 146 -4.00 -4.31 -13.60
N LEU A 147 -4.58 -3.51 -14.50
CA LEU A 147 -3.84 -2.89 -15.61
C LEU A 147 -2.77 -1.92 -15.09
N SER A 148 -3.12 -1.03 -14.15
CA SER A 148 -2.17 -0.06 -13.59
C SER A 148 -0.98 -0.74 -12.90
N PHE A 149 -1.22 -1.81 -12.13
CA PHE A 149 -0.14 -2.53 -11.47
C PHE A 149 0.59 -3.52 -12.38
N ARG A 150 -0.03 -3.98 -13.47
CA ARG A 150 0.70 -4.72 -14.52
C ARG A 150 1.75 -3.82 -15.17
N ASP A 151 1.40 -2.58 -15.54
CA ASP A 151 2.35 -1.62 -16.11
C ASP A 151 3.53 -1.39 -15.16
N LEU A 152 3.25 -1.22 -13.85
CA LEU A 152 4.29 -1.10 -12.84
C LEU A 152 5.16 -2.36 -12.78
N GLY A 153 4.56 -3.55 -12.76
CA GLY A 153 5.30 -4.80 -12.74
C GLY A 153 6.21 -4.98 -13.95
N GLU A 154 5.73 -4.65 -15.15
CA GLU A 154 6.52 -4.68 -16.38
C GLU A 154 7.68 -3.68 -16.34
N ALA A 155 7.43 -2.45 -15.87
CA ALA A 155 8.47 -1.42 -15.71
C ALA A 155 9.49 -1.78 -14.62
N MET A 156 9.11 -2.62 -13.65
CA MET A 156 9.99 -3.21 -12.64
C MET A 156 10.69 -4.50 -13.11
N HIS A 157 10.48 -4.93 -14.36
CA HIS A 157 11.03 -6.16 -14.93
C HIS A 157 10.58 -7.45 -14.22
N ILE A 158 9.40 -7.42 -13.58
CA ILE A 158 8.76 -8.59 -13.00
C ILE A 158 8.24 -9.48 -14.14
N LYS A 159 8.56 -10.77 -14.08
CA LYS A 159 8.22 -11.75 -15.12
C LYS A 159 6.99 -12.56 -14.73
N ASN A 160 6.37 -13.16 -15.73
CA ASN A 160 5.24 -14.09 -15.57
C ASN A 160 4.03 -13.48 -14.87
N ILE A 161 3.76 -12.18 -15.07
CA ILE A 161 2.54 -11.54 -14.58
C ILE A 161 1.34 -12.20 -15.28
N PRO A 162 0.38 -12.81 -14.55
CA PRO A 162 -0.74 -13.50 -15.18
C PRO A 162 -1.61 -12.56 -16.02
N GLY A 163 -2.15 -13.06 -17.13
CA GLY A 163 -2.75 -12.24 -18.19
C GLY A 163 -4.11 -11.57 -17.88
N SER A 164 -4.71 -11.82 -16.71
CA SER A 164 -5.97 -11.21 -16.29
C SER A 164 -6.05 -11.05 -14.77
N TYR A 165 -6.98 -10.22 -14.30
CA TYR A 165 -7.29 -10.06 -12.87
C TYR A 165 -7.54 -11.41 -12.19
N ASP A 166 -8.40 -12.25 -12.78
CA ASP A 166 -8.77 -13.55 -12.19
C ASP A 166 -7.60 -14.54 -12.19
N ALA A 167 -6.83 -14.61 -13.28
CA ALA A 167 -5.65 -15.48 -13.34
C ALA A 167 -4.61 -15.05 -12.30
N PHE A 168 -4.42 -13.74 -12.11
CA PHE A 168 -3.49 -13.24 -11.10
C PHE A 168 -4.01 -13.46 -9.68
N LYS A 169 -5.32 -13.36 -9.46
CA LYS A 169 -5.96 -13.66 -8.19
C LYS A 169 -5.79 -15.13 -7.81
N SER A 170 -5.99 -16.05 -8.75
CA SER A 170 -5.73 -17.48 -8.55
C SER A 170 -4.27 -17.73 -8.17
N TRP A 171 -3.32 -17.18 -8.94
CA TRP A 171 -1.89 -17.30 -8.63
C TRP A 171 -1.55 -16.74 -7.23
N TYR A 172 -2.09 -15.58 -6.87
CA TYR A 172 -1.89 -14.96 -5.55
C TYR A 172 -2.43 -15.85 -4.42
N VAL A 173 -3.62 -16.43 -4.58
CA VAL A 173 -4.20 -17.33 -3.59
C VAL A 173 -3.34 -18.58 -3.43
N ASP A 174 -2.90 -19.19 -4.53
CA ASP A 174 -2.07 -20.39 -4.53
C ASP A 174 -0.69 -20.10 -3.90
N TYR A 175 -0.06 -18.97 -4.23
CA TYR A 175 1.20 -18.56 -3.62
C TYR A 175 1.04 -18.42 -2.10
N ARG A 176 -0.03 -17.77 -1.64
CA ARG A 176 -0.31 -17.63 -0.20
C ARG A 176 -0.51 -18.97 0.48
N GLN A 177 -1.28 -19.88 -0.13
CA GLN A 177 -1.52 -21.19 0.47
C GLN A 177 -0.23 -21.99 0.68
N ASN A 178 0.75 -21.84 -0.22
CA ASN A 178 2.00 -22.60 -0.16
C ASN A 178 3.09 -21.92 0.70
N HIS A 179 3.06 -20.59 0.84
CA HIS A 179 4.16 -19.83 1.44
C HIS A 179 3.82 -19.08 2.73
N LEU A 180 2.54 -18.82 3.01
CA LEU A 180 2.12 -18.08 4.20
C LEU A 180 2.24 -18.97 5.44
N VAL A 181 3.30 -18.78 6.22
CA VAL A 181 3.61 -19.64 7.36
C VAL A 181 4.28 -18.86 8.48
N PHE A 182 4.07 -19.33 9.70
CA PHE A 182 4.71 -18.77 10.87
C PHE A 182 6.23 -18.93 10.84
N HIS A 183 6.94 -17.86 11.17
CA HIS A 183 8.36 -17.85 11.47
C HIS A 183 8.64 -16.82 12.59
N PRO A 184 9.61 -17.05 13.50
CA PRO A 184 9.86 -16.14 14.63
C PRO A 184 10.15 -14.69 14.23
N ASP A 185 10.82 -14.48 13.09
CA ASP A 185 11.13 -13.14 12.58
C ASP A 185 9.88 -12.34 12.17
N ASN A 186 8.77 -13.01 11.82
CA ASN A 186 7.55 -12.36 11.34
C ASN A 186 6.99 -11.41 12.40
N ALA A 187 6.96 -11.84 13.66
CA ALA A 187 6.47 -11.05 14.78
C ALA A 187 7.35 -9.82 15.05
N ILE A 188 8.68 -9.96 14.88
CA ILE A 188 9.64 -8.87 15.10
C ILE A 188 9.43 -7.78 14.04
N VAL A 189 9.39 -8.17 12.76
CA VAL A 189 9.20 -7.23 11.64
C VAL A 189 7.82 -6.56 11.72
N ALA A 190 6.77 -7.34 12.03
CA ALA A 190 5.42 -6.79 12.24
C ALA A 190 5.37 -5.78 13.38
N SER A 191 6.02 -6.05 14.51
CA SER A 191 6.13 -5.09 15.62
C SER A 191 6.85 -3.82 15.20
N GLY A 192 7.93 -3.91 14.41
CA GLY A 192 8.65 -2.75 13.88
C GLY A 192 7.76 -1.86 13.00
N LEU A 193 6.94 -2.46 12.13
CA LEU A 193 5.95 -1.71 11.34
C LEU A 193 4.91 -1.03 12.24
N ILE A 194 4.33 -1.74 13.21
CA ILE A 194 3.30 -1.21 14.11
C ILE A 194 3.85 -0.02 14.91
N GLU A 195 5.07 -0.10 15.43
CA GLU A 195 5.74 1.02 16.10
C GLU A 195 6.02 2.17 15.13
N GLY A 196 6.49 1.86 13.91
CA GLY A 196 6.74 2.82 12.84
C GLY A 196 5.50 3.62 12.40
N MET A 197 4.30 3.04 12.49
CA MET A 197 3.04 3.71 12.16
C MET A 197 2.59 4.71 13.24
N LYS A 198 2.98 4.55 14.50
CA LYS A 198 2.46 5.39 15.60
C LYS A 198 2.70 6.89 15.37
N PRO A 199 3.88 7.37 14.92
CA PRO A 199 4.11 8.78 14.65
C PRO A 199 3.20 9.36 13.56
N MET A 200 2.79 8.55 12.58
CA MET A 200 1.92 8.95 11.46
C MET A 200 0.46 9.16 11.88
N LEU A 201 0.08 8.71 13.08
CA LEU A 201 -1.29 8.73 13.57
C LEU A 201 -1.52 9.82 14.64
N PRO A 202 -2.76 10.31 14.78
CA PRO A 202 -3.13 11.24 15.86
C PRO A 202 -2.76 10.67 17.23
N LYS A 203 -2.25 11.53 18.12
CA LYS A 203 -1.72 11.14 19.45
C LYS A 203 -2.69 10.26 20.25
N LEU A 204 -3.99 10.53 20.17
CA LEU A 204 -5.03 9.80 20.91
C LEU A 204 -5.22 8.35 20.43
N VAL A 205 -4.90 8.05 19.17
CA VAL A 205 -5.07 6.71 18.58
C VAL A 205 -3.85 5.83 18.85
N ARG A 206 -2.66 6.42 19.02
CA ARG A 206 -1.37 5.73 19.15
C ARG A 206 -1.34 4.54 20.12
N PRO A 207 -1.93 4.63 21.34
CA PRO A 207 -1.92 3.51 22.28
C PRO A 207 -2.71 2.29 21.79
N PHE A 208 -3.68 2.49 20.89
CA PHE A 208 -4.60 1.46 20.42
C PHE A 208 -4.22 0.88 19.05
N VAL A 209 -3.17 1.40 18.41
CA VAL A 209 -2.78 1.08 17.03
C VAL A 209 -2.63 -0.42 16.83
N HIS A 210 -1.89 -1.09 17.71
CA HIS A 210 -1.69 -2.54 17.63
C HIS A 210 -3.03 -3.30 17.57
N SER A 211 -3.91 -3.05 18.55
CA SER A 211 -5.21 -3.71 18.62
C SER A 211 -6.10 -3.38 17.43
N ILE A 212 -6.15 -2.11 17.02
CA ILE A 212 -6.93 -1.66 15.87
C ILE A 212 -6.45 -2.37 14.60
N MET A 213 -5.14 -2.36 14.32
CA MET A 213 -4.55 -3.01 13.16
C MET A 213 -4.85 -4.51 13.15
N CYS A 214 -4.70 -5.20 14.28
CA CYS A 214 -5.01 -6.63 14.35
C CYS A 214 -6.46 -6.95 13.95
N VAL A 215 -7.41 -6.08 14.29
CA VAL A 215 -8.81 -6.25 13.84
C VAL A 215 -8.96 -5.91 12.36
N LEU A 216 -8.34 -4.83 11.90
CA LEU A 216 -8.45 -4.31 10.53
C LEU A 216 -7.73 -5.17 9.49
N ILE A 217 -6.70 -5.93 9.88
CA ILE A 217 -6.08 -6.96 9.03
C ILE A 217 -7.16 -7.93 8.53
N ASN A 218 -8.11 -8.32 9.40
CA ASN A 218 -9.26 -9.15 9.05
C ASN A 218 -8.88 -10.42 8.23
N ASP A 219 -7.78 -11.06 8.62
CA ASP A 219 -7.19 -12.22 7.96
C ASP A 219 -6.54 -13.12 9.02
N ALA A 220 -7.24 -14.21 9.38
CA ALA A 220 -6.79 -15.09 10.45
C ALA A 220 -5.53 -15.88 10.07
N ALA A 221 -5.36 -16.23 8.79
CA ALA A 221 -4.19 -16.95 8.31
C ALA A 221 -2.95 -16.07 8.44
N LEU A 222 -3.07 -14.78 8.07
CA LEU A 222 -1.98 -13.83 8.27
C LEU A 222 -1.67 -13.63 9.76
N LEU A 223 -2.68 -13.40 10.62
CA LEU A 223 -2.42 -13.22 12.06
C LEU A 223 -1.68 -14.42 12.67
N ASN A 224 -2.04 -15.64 12.28
CA ASN A 224 -1.33 -16.85 12.69
C ASN A 224 0.11 -16.89 12.17
N ALA A 225 0.33 -16.55 10.90
CA ALA A 225 1.67 -16.47 10.32
C ALA A 225 2.55 -15.38 10.98
N LEU A 226 1.96 -14.28 11.44
CA LEU A 226 2.67 -13.24 12.19
C LEU A 226 2.89 -13.61 13.67
N GLY A 227 2.30 -14.70 14.16
CA GLY A 227 2.34 -15.05 15.59
C GLY A 227 1.56 -14.08 16.47
N ILE A 228 0.61 -13.33 15.89
CA ILE A 228 -0.17 -12.31 16.59
C ILE A 228 -1.45 -12.93 17.10
N LYS A 229 -1.65 -12.87 18.42
CA LYS A 229 -2.93 -13.27 19.01
C LYS A 229 -4.01 -12.24 18.69
N PRO A 230 -5.21 -12.67 18.26
CA PRO A 230 -6.29 -11.73 18.00
C PRO A 230 -6.66 -10.96 19.28
N PRO A 231 -7.06 -9.68 19.17
CA PRO A 231 -7.54 -8.89 20.30
C PRO A 231 -8.80 -9.51 20.94
N SER A 232 -9.17 -9.03 22.13
CA SER A 232 -10.39 -9.45 22.82
C SER A 232 -11.63 -9.31 21.90
N ARG A 233 -12.63 -10.18 22.09
CA ARG A 233 -13.89 -10.10 21.31
C ARG A 233 -14.55 -8.73 21.42
N GLN A 234 -14.49 -8.10 22.60
CA GLN A 234 -15.02 -6.75 22.82
C GLN A 234 -14.31 -5.73 21.93
N THR A 235 -12.97 -5.75 21.90
CA THR A 235 -12.18 -4.88 21.02
C THR A 235 -12.53 -5.09 19.56
N GLN A 236 -12.66 -6.35 19.12
CA GLN A 236 -13.06 -6.67 17.75
C GLN A 236 -14.44 -6.08 17.41
N VAL A 237 -15.43 -6.25 18.29
CA VAL A 237 -16.78 -5.70 18.10
C VAL A 237 -16.74 -4.17 18.04
N VAL A 238 -16.03 -3.50 18.95
CA VAL A 238 -15.94 -2.04 18.96
C VAL A 238 -15.33 -1.50 17.67
N VAL A 239 -14.19 -2.06 17.24
CA VAL A 239 -13.50 -1.59 16.01
C VAL A 239 -14.36 -1.87 14.78
N ARG A 240 -14.94 -3.07 14.64
CA ARG A 240 -15.80 -3.41 13.50
C ARG A 240 -17.07 -2.55 13.46
N SER A 241 -17.69 -2.28 14.60
CA SER A 241 -18.85 -1.40 14.70
C SER A 241 -18.50 0.03 14.31
N ALA A 242 -17.35 0.55 14.75
CA ALA A 242 -16.86 1.87 14.35
C ALA A 242 -16.67 1.96 12.83
N MET A 243 -16.08 0.92 12.21
CA MET A 243 -15.93 0.84 10.76
C MET A 243 -17.27 0.73 10.03
N ALA A 244 -18.25 0.01 10.59
CA ALA A 244 -19.60 -0.09 10.03
C ALA A 244 -20.32 1.26 10.05
N VAL A 245 -20.22 2.01 11.15
CA VAL A 245 -20.75 3.38 11.25
C VAL A 245 -20.07 4.30 10.23
N ARG A 246 -18.73 4.27 10.16
CA ARG A 246 -17.96 5.02 9.14
C ARG A 246 -18.45 4.70 7.73
N ARG A 247 -18.62 3.42 7.39
CA ARG A 247 -19.14 2.96 6.10
C ARG A 247 -20.51 3.57 5.80
N MET A 248 -21.44 3.57 6.75
CA MET A 248 -22.77 4.16 6.55
C MET A 248 -22.73 5.67 6.33
N LEU A 249 -21.89 6.38 7.10
CA LEU A 249 -21.69 7.82 6.90
C LEU A 249 -21.07 8.12 5.53
N LEU A 250 -20.06 7.34 5.12
CA LEU A 250 -19.37 7.54 3.84
C LEU A 250 -20.23 7.22 2.61
N LYS A 251 -21.31 6.44 2.74
CA LYS A 251 -22.29 6.28 1.65
C LYS A 251 -23.00 7.59 1.30
N VAL A 252 -23.18 8.46 2.29
CA VAL A 252 -23.92 9.74 2.14
C VAL A 252 -22.97 10.92 1.99
N PHE A 253 -21.84 10.90 2.70
CA PHE A 253 -20.90 12.01 2.77
C PHE A 253 -19.52 11.64 2.20
N ASN A 254 -18.92 12.55 1.44
CA ASN A 254 -17.56 12.38 0.92
C ASN A 254 -16.74 13.65 1.16
N PRO A 255 -15.86 13.70 2.17
CA PRO A 255 -14.99 14.86 2.44
C PRO A 255 -14.09 15.26 1.26
N TRP A 256 -13.82 14.34 0.33
CA TRP A 256 -12.91 14.52 -0.81
C TRP A 256 -13.64 14.70 -2.14
N GLN A 257 -14.95 14.94 -2.10
CA GLN A 257 -15.76 15.10 -3.30
C GLN A 257 -15.28 16.24 -4.21
N SER A 258 -14.84 17.35 -3.61
CA SER A 258 -14.43 18.57 -4.33
C SER A 258 -12.96 18.94 -4.15
N LYS A 259 -12.27 18.29 -3.20
CA LYS A 259 -10.85 18.52 -2.91
C LYS A 259 -10.13 17.18 -2.87
N ALA A 260 -9.12 17.02 -3.73
CA ALA A 260 -8.31 15.82 -3.79
C ALA A 260 -7.63 15.55 -2.44
N PHE A 261 -7.53 14.27 -2.09
CA PHE A 261 -6.90 13.81 -0.85
C PHE A 261 -5.44 14.24 -0.73
N GLU A 262 -4.68 14.19 -1.82
CA GLU A 262 -3.28 14.61 -1.88
C GLU A 262 -3.03 16.05 -1.42
N ASN A 263 -4.01 16.94 -1.61
CA ASN A 263 -3.95 18.34 -1.18
C ASN A 263 -4.29 18.51 0.32
N GLY A 264 -4.64 17.44 1.01
CA GLY A 264 -4.99 17.42 2.42
C GLY A 264 -3.77 17.18 3.32
N LYS A 265 -3.88 17.62 4.58
CA LYS A 265 -2.83 17.41 5.60
C LYS A 265 -2.54 15.93 5.89
N ILE A 266 -3.51 15.03 5.69
CA ILE A 266 -3.30 13.60 5.96
C ILE A 266 -2.37 12.99 4.92
N ALA A 267 -2.60 13.28 3.63
CA ALA A 267 -1.82 12.73 2.53
C ALA A 267 -0.40 13.31 2.46
N SER A 268 -0.26 14.59 2.79
CA SER A 268 1.04 15.31 2.78
C SER A 268 1.84 15.18 4.08
N HIS A 269 1.31 14.49 5.11
CA HIS A 269 2.03 14.32 6.36
C HIS A 269 2.98 13.11 6.32
N TYR A 270 4.28 13.40 6.17
CA TYR A 270 5.37 12.44 6.27
C TYR A 270 6.21 12.79 7.52
N PRO A 271 6.07 12.08 8.66
CA PRO A 271 6.83 12.41 9.87
C PRO A 271 8.35 12.45 9.66
N THR A 272 8.88 11.64 8.74
CA THR A 272 10.30 11.62 8.37
C THR A 272 10.72 12.84 7.57
N TYR A 273 9.78 13.45 6.84
CA TYR A 273 10.00 14.51 5.85
C TYR A 273 9.05 15.69 6.10
N PRO A 274 9.20 16.41 7.24
CA PRO A 274 8.26 17.47 7.64
C PRO A 274 8.19 18.63 6.63
N ASP A 275 9.29 18.90 5.92
CA ASP A 275 9.41 19.96 4.92
C ASP A 275 9.27 19.44 3.48
N GLY A 276 8.83 18.18 3.31
CA GLY A 276 8.84 17.47 2.03
C GLY A 276 10.10 16.62 1.84
N TYR A 277 10.11 15.83 0.77
CA TYR A 277 11.21 14.94 0.41
C TYR A 277 11.71 15.25 -1.00
N GLU A 278 12.98 14.94 -1.23
CA GLU A 278 13.56 14.87 -2.57
C GLU A 278 13.56 13.42 -3.04
N SER A 279 13.18 13.17 -4.30
CA SER A 279 13.01 11.83 -4.86
C SER A 279 14.20 10.89 -4.60
N HIS A 280 15.42 11.42 -4.73
CA HIS A 280 16.65 10.63 -4.57
C HIS A 280 16.99 10.27 -3.10
N CYS A 281 16.31 10.89 -2.13
CA CYS A 281 16.49 10.62 -0.70
C CYS A 281 15.55 9.51 -0.19
N LEU A 282 14.59 9.06 -1.00
CA LEU A 282 13.64 8.01 -0.64
C LEU A 282 14.34 6.65 -0.66
N GLY A 283 14.22 5.89 0.43
CA GLY A 283 14.82 4.56 0.57
C GLY A 283 15.82 4.46 1.73
N PRO A 284 16.34 3.26 2.04
CA PRO A 284 17.22 3.06 3.19
C PRO A 284 18.48 3.93 3.13
N ASP A 285 18.81 4.64 4.20
CA ASP A 285 19.98 5.56 4.27
C ASP A 285 21.29 4.88 3.87
N LYS A 286 21.45 3.61 4.24
CA LYS A 286 22.63 2.80 3.87
C LYS A 286 22.78 2.60 2.36
N VAL A 287 21.70 2.72 1.60
CA VAL A 287 21.66 2.65 0.13
C VAL A 287 21.76 4.06 -0.46
N VAL A 288 20.90 4.99 -0.03
CA VAL A 288 20.77 6.31 -0.69
C VAL A 288 21.80 7.36 -0.24
N ARG A 289 22.30 7.29 1.00
CA ARG A 289 23.25 8.28 1.57
C ARG A 289 24.71 7.83 1.53
N ARG A 290 24.99 6.53 1.69
CA ARG A 290 26.38 6.00 1.75
C ARG A 290 26.98 5.62 0.40
N ALA A 291 26.26 5.84 -0.68
CA ALA A 291 26.76 5.60 -2.02
C ALA A 291 27.79 6.72 -2.38
N PRO A 292 29.09 6.39 -2.63
CA PRO A 292 30.16 7.39 -2.80
C PRO A 292 29.84 8.41 -3.90
N LEU A 293 30.33 9.66 -3.80
CA LEU A 293 30.20 10.66 -4.88
C LEU A 293 30.78 10.07 -6.19
N GLY A 294 29.91 9.80 -7.18
CA GLY A 294 30.25 9.09 -8.43
C GLY A 294 29.73 7.65 -8.53
N SER A 295 29.35 7.04 -7.41
CA SER A 295 28.63 5.75 -7.29
C SER A 295 27.34 5.88 -6.44
N GLY A 296 26.89 7.13 -6.23
CA GLY A 296 25.66 7.57 -5.59
C GLY A 296 24.40 6.99 -6.23
N CYS A 297 23.22 7.19 -5.63
CA CYS A 297 21.96 6.98 -6.36
C CYS A 297 22.07 7.69 -7.72
N PRO A 298 22.01 6.95 -8.85
CA PRO A 298 22.25 7.53 -10.19
C PRO A 298 21.13 8.48 -10.61
N TYR A 299 20.06 8.55 -9.81
CA TYR A 299 18.90 9.41 -10.01
C TYR A 299 18.93 10.65 -9.12
N ARG A 300 20.12 11.04 -8.61
CA ARG A 300 20.26 12.20 -7.73
C ARG A 300 19.81 13.53 -8.34
N GLN A 301 19.87 13.70 -9.66
CA GLN A 301 19.30 14.85 -10.37
C GLN A 301 19.03 14.48 -11.84
N VAL A 302 17.87 14.90 -12.35
CA VAL A 302 17.80 15.87 -13.45
C VAL A 302 16.95 17.03 -12.94
#